data_AF-A0A849EKT0-F1
#
_entry.id   AF-A0A849EKT0-F1
#
_cell.length_a   1.000
_cell.length_b   1.000
_cell.length_c   1.000
_cell.angle_alpha   90.00
_cell.angle_beta   90.00
_cell.angle_gamma   90.00
#
_symmetry.space_group_name_H-M   'P 1'
#
loop_
_entity.id
_entity.type
_entity.pdbx_description
1 polymer ?
#
loop_
_entity_poly.entity_id
_entity_poly.type
_entity_poly.pdbx_seq_one_letter_code
_entity_poly.pdbx_strand_id
1 'polypeptide(L)'
;MHKVLMKSIPYLKIQSLLLRTDGQDVESQLAHAYQGLEFESTPADLIFIGRDQLLQTNTPWLNDHCHEDSMILLEGIHRTSKTSAMWQALCQEAWVTVSIDFYFGGILFLRTKQVKQHFRIRI
;
A
#
# COMPACT_ATOMS: atom_id res chain seq x y z
N MET A 1 -3.81 -0.20 -11.50
CA MET A 1 -3.36 0.27 -10.19
C MET A 1 -2.89 1.72 -10.20
N HIS A 2 -2.03 2.16 -11.11
CA HIS A 2 -1.52 3.54 -11.18
C HIS A 2 -2.54 4.66 -10.86
N LYS A 3 -3.75 4.59 -11.43
CA LYS A 3 -4.84 5.55 -11.12
C LYS A 3 -5.27 5.58 -9.65
N VAL A 4 -5.24 4.45 -8.95
CA VAL A 4 -5.56 4.37 -7.52
C VAL A 4 -4.49 5.11 -6.72
N LEU A 5 -3.21 4.82 -6.97
CA LEU A 5 -2.08 5.50 -6.34
C LEU A 5 -2.16 7.03 -6.53
N MET A 6 -2.31 7.49 -7.78
CA MET A 6 -2.44 8.91 -8.11
C MET A 6 -3.63 9.57 -7.39
N LYS A 7 -4.78 8.91 -7.31
CA LYS A 7 -5.96 9.48 -6.66
C LYS A 7 -5.89 9.46 -5.13
N SER A 8 -5.19 8.48 -4.55
CA SER A 8 -5.04 8.37 -3.10
C SER A 8 -4.28 9.55 -2.50
N ILE A 9 -3.26 10.05 -3.20
CA ILE A 9 -2.40 11.15 -2.71
C ILE A 9 -3.21 12.41 -2.33
N PRO A 10 -3.95 13.05 -3.25
CA PRO A 10 -4.73 14.23 -2.91
C PRO A 10 -5.96 13.91 -2.04
N TYR A 11 -6.53 12.71 -2.16
CA TYR A 11 -7.72 12.32 -1.40
C TYR A 11 -7.43 12.15 0.09
N LEU A 12 -6.31 11.51 0.43
CA LEU A 12 -5.88 11.27 1.80
C LEU A 12 -4.92 12.34 2.33
N LYS A 13 -4.53 13.31 1.49
CA LYS A 13 -3.55 14.35 1.81
C LYS A 13 -2.18 13.76 2.22
N ILE A 14 -1.73 12.76 1.48
CA ILE A 14 -0.45 12.09 1.65
C ILE A 14 0.69 13.11 1.46
N GLN A 15 1.63 13.16 2.40
CA GLN A 15 2.82 14.01 2.36
C GLN A 15 4.09 13.20 2.18
N SER A 16 4.12 11.96 2.70
CA SER A 16 5.25 11.05 2.62
C SER A 16 4.87 9.75 1.91
N LEU A 17 5.75 9.29 1.02
CA LEU A 17 5.57 8.10 0.20
C LEU A 17 6.83 7.23 0.23
N LEU A 18 6.65 5.94 0.48
CA LEU A 18 7.68 4.94 0.26
C LEU A 18 7.31 4.08 -0.96
N LEU A 19 8.19 4.05 -1.96
CA LEU A 19 7.98 3.32 -3.21
C LEU A 19 8.87 2.08 -3.27
N ARG A 20 8.28 0.90 -3.45
CA ARG A 20 9.02 -0.35 -3.75
C ARG A 20 8.51 -0.94 -5.05
N THR A 21 9.12 -0.54 -6.15
CA THR A 21 8.89 -1.11 -7.48
C THR A 21 10.10 -0.88 -8.38
N ASP A 22 10.40 -1.81 -9.27
CA ASP A 22 11.44 -1.69 -10.27
C ASP A 22 11.04 -0.74 -11.43
N GLY A 23 9.82 -0.21 -11.41
CA GLY A 23 9.30 0.71 -12.41
C GLY A 23 9.88 2.13 -12.28
N GLN A 24 10.93 2.43 -13.05
CA GLN A 24 11.61 3.74 -13.10
C GLN A 24 10.69 4.94 -13.41
N ASP A 25 9.50 4.69 -13.94
CA ASP A 25 8.57 5.73 -14.41
C ASP A 25 7.61 6.24 -13.30
N VAL A 26 7.29 5.41 -12.30
CA VAL A 26 6.24 5.75 -11.31
C VAL A 26 6.66 6.91 -10.41
N GLU A 27 7.88 6.87 -9.88
CA GLU A 27 8.42 7.94 -9.03
C GLU A 27 8.49 9.27 -9.80
N SER A 28 9.01 9.24 -11.02
CA SER A 28 9.12 10.41 -11.90
C SER A 28 7.77 11.04 -12.19
N GLN A 29 6.74 10.22 -12.45
CA GLN A 29 5.37 10.69 -12.69
C GLN A 29 4.76 11.33 -11.43
N LEU A 30 5.00 10.75 -10.26
CA LEU A 30 4.52 11.26 -8.99
C LEU A 30 5.20 12.57 -8.61
N ALA A 31 6.52 12.65 -8.76
CA ALA A 31 7.30 13.86 -8.50
C ALA A 31 6.88 15.01 -9.44
N HIS A 32 6.54 14.70 -10.69
CA HIS A 32 6.02 15.68 -11.63
C HIS A 32 4.60 16.16 -11.27
N ALA A 33 3.73 15.26 -10.82
CA ALA A 33 2.34 15.57 -10.51
C ALA A 33 2.12 16.24 -9.15
N TYR A 34 2.98 15.96 -8.17
CA TYR A 34 2.83 16.39 -6.77
C TYR A 34 4.12 17.05 -6.26
N GLN A 35 4.27 18.35 -6.55
CA GLN A 35 5.37 19.15 -6.04
C GLN A 35 5.26 19.29 -4.51
N GLY A 36 6.16 18.66 -3.77
CA GLY A 36 6.17 18.65 -2.30
C GLY A 36 5.88 17.29 -1.65
N LEU A 37 5.67 16.24 -2.45
CA LEU A 37 5.63 14.87 -1.93
C LEU A 37 7.06 14.43 -1.53
N GLU A 38 7.23 13.96 -0.29
CA GLU A 38 8.49 13.42 0.20
C GLU A 38 8.59 11.93 -0.13
N PHE A 39 9.69 11.53 -0.76
CA PHE A 39 9.98 10.14 -1.10
C PHE A 39 10.98 9.54 -0.12
N GLU A 40 10.88 8.22 0.13
CA GLU A 40 11.75 7.46 1.05
C GLU A 40 11.76 8.00 2.49
N SER A 41 10.72 8.74 2.89
CA SER A 41 10.52 9.21 4.26
C SER A 41 9.81 8.13 5.09
N THR A 42 10.21 7.98 6.36
CA THR A 42 9.68 6.95 7.26
C THR A 42 9.46 7.52 8.66
N PRO A 43 8.34 7.18 9.33
CA PRO A 43 7.23 6.38 8.83
C PRO A 43 6.44 7.11 7.73
N ALA A 44 5.88 6.37 6.77
CA ALA A 44 5.25 6.95 5.57
C ALA A 44 3.71 6.96 5.65
N ASP A 45 3.09 8.01 5.10
CA ASP A 45 1.63 8.09 4.96
C ASP A 45 1.12 7.06 3.95
N LEU A 46 1.88 6.82 2.87
CA LEU A 46 1.58 5.80 1.86
C LEU A 46 2.81 4.93 1.59
N ILE A 47 2.63 3.62 1.62
CA ILE A 47 3.62 2.65 1.11
C ILE A 47 3.04 1.98 -0.12
N PHE A 48 3.74 2.06 -1.24
CA PHE A 48 3.35 1.38 -2.47
C PHE A 48 4.30 0.23 -2.78
N ILE A 49 3.77 -0.97 -2.89
CA ILE A 49 4.51 -2.18 -3.24
C ILE A 49 4.04 -2.69 -4.60
N GLY A 50 4.95 -2.63 -5.57
CA GLY A 50 4.76 -3.15 -6.91
C GLY A 50 4.69 -4.68 -6.95
N ARG A 51 4.19 -5.20 -8.08
CA ARG A 51 4.01 -6.65 -8.30
C ARG A 51 5.31 -7.43 -8.12
N ASP A 52 6.39 -6.84 -8.57
CA ASP A 52 7.77 -7.34 -8.56
C ASP A 52 8.39 -7.39 -7.16
N GLN A 53 8.04 -6.44 -6.29
CA GLN A 53 8.55 -6.38 -4.91
C GLN A 53 7.66 -7.06 -3.88
N LEU A 54 6.42 -7.42 -4.23
CA LEU A 54 5.45 -7.96 -3.27
C LEU A 54 6.02 -9.13 -2.46
N LEU A 55 6.53 -10.17 -3.10
CA LEU A 55 7.05 -11.35 -2.38
C LEU A 55 8.39 -11.12 -1.67
N GLN A 56 9.06 -10.00 -1.94
CA GLN A 56 10.30 -9.59 -1.27
C GLN A 56 10.01 -8.77 -0.01
N THR A 57 8.78 -8.29 0.12
CA THR A 57 8.33 -7.50 1.27
C THR A 57 8.13 -8.41 2.48
N ASN A 58 8.54 -7.94 3.65
CA ASN A 58 8.34 -8.65 4.90
C ASN A 58 7.41 -7.85 5.84
N THR A 59 6.58 -8.57 6.58
CA THR A 59 5.56 -7.98 7.46
C THR A 59 6.14 -7.08 8.55
N PRO A 60 7.21 -7.47 9.29
CA PRO A 60 7.77 -6.59 10.32
C PRO A 60 8.25 -5.26 9.75
N TRP A 61 8.95 -5.29 8.61
CA TRP A 61 9.41 -4.09 7.92
C TRP A 61 8.25 -3.18 7.51
N LEU A 62 7.14 -3.71 7.01
CA LEU A 62 5.95 -2.90 6.72
C LEU A 62 5.44 -2.19 7.97
N ASN A 63 5.34 -2.90 9.09
CA ASN A 63 4.86 -2.32 10.35
C ASN A 63 5.81 -1.22 10.86
N ASP A 64 7.13 -1.44 10.78
CA ASP A 64 8.15 -0.48 11.25
C ASP A 64 8.20 0.81 10.41
N HIS A 65 7.72 0.76 9.16
CA HIS A 65 7.72 1.91 8.24
C HIS A 65 6.35 2.61 8.16
N CYS A 66 5.37 2.17 8.95
CA CYS A 66 4.05 2.77 9.03
C CYS A 66 3.84 3.51 10.36
N HIS A 67 2.89 4.45 10.37
CA HIS A 67 2.35 5.11 11.54
C HIS A 67 0.82 4.90 11.61
N GLU A 68 0.20 5.43 12.67
CA GLU A 68 -1.27 5.52 12.75
C GLU A 68 -1.77 6.38 11.58
N ASP A 69 -2.69 5.83 10.78
CA ASP A 69 -3.24 6.37 9.52
C ASP A 69 -2.47 6.06 8.23
N SER A 70 -1.36 5.30 8.28
CA SER A 70 -0.69 4.84 7.06
C SER A 70 -1.59 3.97 6.18
N MET A 71 -1.40 4.11 4.87
CA MET A 71 -2.00 3.30 3.83
C MET A 71 -0.94 2.47 3.10
N ILE A 72 -1.14 1.15 3.00
CA ILE A 72 -0.30 0.28 2.17
C ILE A 72 -1.09 -0.12 0.93
N LEU A 73 -0.53 0.13 -0.26
CA LEU A 73 -1.10 -0.23 -1.55
C LEU A 73 -0.25 -1.33 -2.20
N LEU A 74 -0.85 -2.49 -2.44
CA LEU A 74 -0.16 -3.69 -2.92
C LEU A 74 -0.69 -4.07 -4.31
N GLU A 75 0.19 -4.19 -5.30
CA GLU A 75 -0.20 -4.71 -6.61
C GLU A 75 -0.10 -6.23 -6.74
N GLY A 76 -1.05 -6.83 -7.45
CA GLY A 76 -0.96 -8.22 -7.89
C GLY A 76 -1.03 -9.24 -6.77
N ILE A 77 -1.81 -8.94 -5.73
CA ILE A 77 -2.08 -9.83 -4.59
C ILE A 77 -2.59 -11.22 -5.04
N HIS A 78 -3.30 -11.32 -6.17
CA HIS A 78 -3.80 -12.60 -6.70
C HIS A 78 -3.03 -13.16 -7.91
N ARG A 79 -1.82 -12.65 -8.19
CA ARG A 79 -1.04 -13.07 -9.37
C ARG A 79 -0.61 -14.53 -9.31
N THR A 80 -0.33 -15.03 -8.12
CA THR A 80 0.09 -16.42 -7.88
C THR A 80 -0.51 -16.91 -6.56
N SER A 81 -0.44 -18.22 -6.31
CA SER A 81 -0.81 -18.79 -5.00
C SER A 81 0.02 -18.19 -3.87
N LYS A 82 1.31 -17.89 -4.11
CA LYS A 82 2.20 -17.28 -3.11
C LYS A 82 1.78 -15.86 -2.74
N THR A 83 1.48 -15.03 -3.74
CA THR A 83 1.03 -13.64 -3.49
C THR A 83 -0.34 -13.65 -2.79
N SER A 84 -1.20 -14.62 -3.12
CA SER A 84 -2.52 -14.76 -2.48
C SER A 84 -2.38 -15.15 -1.01
N ALA A 85 -1.49 -16.09 -0.69
CA ALA A 85 -1.18 -16.47 0.68
C ALA A 85 -0.57 -15.30 1.48
N MET A 86 0.34 -14.54 0.86
CA MET A 86 0.91 -13.34 1.48
C MET A 86 -0.16 -12.29 1.80
N TRP A 87 -1.08 -12.04 0.87
CA TRP A 87 -2.21 -11.13 1.11
C TRP A 87 -3.09 -11.58 2.27
N GLN A 88 -3.43 -12.88 2.33
CA GLN A 88 -4.20 -13.44 3.42
C GLN A 88 -3.48 -13.29 4.76
N ALA A 89 -2.17 -13.53 4.80
CA ALA A 89 -1.35 -13.34 5.99
C ALA A 89 -1.35 -11.87 6.45
N LEU A 90 -1.12 -10.92 5.53
CA LEU A 90 -1.17 -9.48 5.83
C LEU A 90 -2.54 -9.05 6.36
N CYS A 91 -3.64 -9.55 5.80
CA CYS A 91 -4.98 -9.25 6.31
C CYS A 91 -5.20 -9.75 7.74
N GLN A 92 -4.47 -10.78 8.20
CA GLN A 92 -4.59 -11.36 9.54
C GLN A 92 -3.77 -10.62 10.59
N GLU A 93 -2.80 -9.80 10.18
CA GLU A 93 -1.94 -9.03 11.09
C GLU A 93 -2.73 -8.13 12.05
N ALA A 94 -2.29 -8.07 13.30
CA ALA A 94 -2.99 -7.31 14.36
C ALA A 94 -2.97 -5.80 14.11
N TRP A 95 -1.91 -5.30 13.47
CA TRP A 95 -1.73 -3.88 13.13
C TRP A 95 -2.53 -3.44 11.89
N VAL A 96 -3.04 -4.39 11.10
CA VAL A 96 -3.95 -4.12 9.98
C VAL A 96 -5.39 -4.06 10.49
N THR A 97 -6.02 -2.89 10.36
CA THR A 97 -7.40 -2.70 10.80
C THR A 97 -8.39 -2.73 9.64
N VAL A 98 -8.06 -2.16 8.48
CA VAL A 98 -8.92 -2.31 7.29
C VAL A 98 -8.11 -2.91 6.16
N SER A 99 -8.66 -3.94 5.53
CA SER A 99 -8.13 -4.51 4.29
C SER A 99 -9.19 -4.43 3.20
N ILE A 100 -8.80 -3.99 2.01
CA ILE A 100 -9.67 -3.88 0.84
C ILE A 100 -9.05 -4.68 -0.30
N ASP A 101 -9.72 -5.74 -0.67
CA ASP A 101 -9.40 -6.62 -1.79
C ASP A 101 -10.15 -6.15 -3.04
N PHE A 102 -9.44 -5.83 -4.13
CA PHE A 102 -10.05 -5.42 -5.40
C PHE A 102 -9.26 -5.95 -6.61
N TYR A 103 -9.86 -5.89 -7.80
CA TYR A 103 -9.35 -6.59 -9.00
C TYR A 103 -7.86 -6.34 -9.30
N PHE A 104 -7.37 -5.12 -9.11
CA PHE A 104 -5.98 -4.76 -9.44
C PHE A 104 -4.98 -4.95 -8.29
N GLY A 105 -5.43 -5.19 -7.06
CA GLY A 105 -4.57 -5.25 -5.89
C GLY A 105 -5.29 -5.17 -4.55
N GLY A 106 -4.55 -4.86 -3.50
CA GLY A 106 -5.06 -4.73 -2.14
C GLY A 106 -4.66 -3.40 -1.50
N ILE A 107 -5.52 -2.89 -0.62
CA ILE A 107 -5.19 -1.76 0.27
C ILE A 107 -5.25 -2.27 1.71
N LEU A 108 -4.27 -1.87 2.53
CA LEU A 108 -4.30 -2.02 3.98
C LEU A 108 -4.29 -0.63 4.62
N PHE A 109 -5.07 -0.44 5.68
CA PHE A 109 -5.03 0.75 6.52
C PHE A 109 -4.67 0.35 7.95
N LEU A 110 -3.83 1.18 8.56
CA LEU A 110 -3.42 1.08 9.96
C LEU A 110 -4.16 2.13 10.78
N ARG A 111 -5.41 1.84 11.15
CA ARG A 111 -6.24 2.74 11.95
C ARG A 111 -6.67 2.08 13.24
N THR A 112 -5.91 2.31 14.30
CA THR A 112 -6.09 1.68 15.62
C THR A 112 -7.46 1.97 16.25
N LYS A 113 -8.10 3.09 15.89
CA LYS A 113 -9.43 3.49 16.40
C LYS A 113 -10.62 2.83 15.69
N GLN A 114 -10.40 1.99 14.67
CA GLN A 114 -11.47 1.32 13.93
C GLN A 114 -11.46 -0.18 14.16
N VAL A 115 -12.66 -0.80 14.14
CA VAL A 115 -12.80 -2.26 14.23
C VAL A 115 -12.16 -2.92 13.01
N LYS A 116 -11.54 -4.08 13.21
CA LYS A 116 -10.94 -4.85 12.12
C LYS A 116 -12.00 -5.25 11.08
N GLN A 117 -11.78 -4.88 9.82
CA GLN A 117 -12.71 -5.10 8.71
C GLN A 117 -11.97 -5.53 7.43
N HIS A 118 -12.60 -6.44 6.69
CA HIS A 118 -12.13 -6.88 5.38
C HIS A 118 -13.24 -6.65 4.35
N PHE A 119 -12.95 -5.85 3.33
CA PHE A 119 -13.84 -5.56 2.22
C PHE A 119 -13.34 -6.23 0.96
N ARG A 120 -14.25 -6.80 0.17
CA ARG A 120 -13.94 -7.33 -1.15
C ARG A 120 -14.81 -6.66 -2.20
N ILE A 121 -14.17 -5.88 -3.08
CA ILE A 121 -14.84 -5.12 -4.14
C ILE A 121 -14.82 -5.97 -5.42
N ARG A 122 -16.01 -6.35 -5.89
CA ARG A 122 -16.22 -7.04 -7.16
C ARG A 122 -16.90 -6.07 -8.11
N ILE A 123 -16.10 -5.33 -8.88
CA ILE A 123 -16.56 -4.49 -10.00
C ILE A 123 -15.84 -4.89 -11.28
#